data_AF-A0A7X3TB88-F1
#
_entry.id   AF-A0A7X3TB88-F1
#
_cell.length_a   1.000
_cell.length_b   1.000
_cell.length_c   1.000
_cell.angle_alpha   90.00
_cell.angle_beta   90.00
_cell.angle_gamma   90.00
#
_symmetry.space_group_name_H-M   'P 1'
#
loop_
_entity.id
_entity.type
_entity.pdbx_description
1 polymer ?
#
loop_
_entity_poly.entity_id
_entity_poly.type
_entity_poly.pdbx_seq_one_letter_code
_entity_poly.pdbx_strand_id
1 'polypeptide(L)'
;MSSYFIESFKIDKLWGHRDIALTFKKDVNILIGPNGSGKTTILNLLNSILSLDISGILNVNFEFAEIHLQDFKNSSVLRTVKVHAANRLLRLELDEEEIGIDTESITGRRFTEHHGWLEKGNTLPERLPERFVRRTVVSEKFYDELTTLVPLVWLPVSRRLPVTKYEEKWHTRTEPLESVDLRLEELLEDISRYHSILNAQLSERYREFEHQVLSMILYSKEHDQLKSIRNSVFHSLPTEVEKDQLLDAFEDAGFLDEVMQSRIDDHFAALTVAEQVFVRIHEGKDIPAEFEDIFVIPLIGRTKAVVAYA
;
A
#
# COMPACT_ATOMS: atom_id res chain seq x y z
N MET A 1 -2.37 -2.31 2.59
CA MET A 1 -1.55 -2.42 1.37
C MET A 1 -0.58 -3.56 1.59
N SER A 2 -0.93 -4.75 1.09
CA SER A 2 -0.05 -5.91 1.06
C SER A 2 1.07 -5.62 0.06
N SER A 3 2.30 -5.62 0.55
CA SER A 3 3.48 -5.17 -0.16
C SER A 3 4.44 -6.35 -0.25
N TYR A 4 4.19 -7.30 -1.16
CA TYR A 4 5.13 -8.38 -1.42
C TYR A 4 5.93 -8.10 -2.69
N PHE A 5 7.18 -8.56 -2.73
CA PHE A 5 8.00 -8.61 -3.93
C PHE A 5 8.36 -10.05 -4.27
N ILE A 6 8.71 -10.26 -5.54
CA ILE A 6 9.08 -11.58 -6.06
C ILE A 6 10.51 -11.89 -5.61
N GLU A 7 10.68 -12.92 -4.80
CA GLU A 7 12.00 -13.39 -4.35
C GLU A 7 12.59 -14.36 -5.39
N SER A 8 11.77 -15.29 -5.88
CA SER A 8 12.20 -16.26 -6.88
C SER A 8 11.05 -16.77 -7.74
N PHE A 9 11.40 -17.24 -8.93
CA PHE A 9 10.48 -17.84 -9.88
C PHE A 9 11.10 -19.08 -10.49
N LYS A 10 10.39 -20.19 -10.40
CA LYS A 10 10.79 -21.49 -10.95
C LYS A 10 9.76 -21.96 -11.96
N ILE A 11 10.23 -22.55 -13.06
CA ILE A 11 9.41 -23.21 -14.07
C ILE A 11 10.05 -24.55 -14.39
N ASP A 12 9.29 -25.63 -14.26
CA ASP A 12 9.70 -26.97 -14.68
C ASP A 12 9.06 -27.31 -16.03
N LYS A 13 9.88 -27.93 -16.90
CA LYS A 13 9.47 -28.43 -18.21
C LYS A 13 8.88 -27.38 -19.14
N LEU A 14 9.44 -26.17 -19.15
CA LEU A 14 9.13 -25.19 -20.18
C LEU A 14 9.44 -25.77 -21.57
N TRP A 15 8.45 -25.71 -22.46
CA TRP A 15 8.44 -26.36 -23.78
C TRP A 15 8.75 -27.87 -23.73
N GLY A 16 8.43 -28.53 -22.61
CA GLY A 16 8.62 -29.96 -22.37
C GLY A 16 10.05 -30.40 -22.03
N HIS A 17 11.03 -29.50 -22.01
CA HIS A 17 12.43 -29.91 -21.87
C HIS A 17 13.33 -28.96 -21.06
N ARG A 18 12.88 -27.75 -20.73
CA ARG A 18 13.74 -26.74 -20.10
C ARG A 18 13.24 -26.36 -18.72
N ASP A 19 14.10 -26.54 -17.73
CA ASP A 19 13.84 -26.07 -16.36
C ASP A 19 14.52 -24.71 -16.15
N ILE A 20 13.84 -23.81 -15.45
CA ILE A 20 14.27 -22.44 -15.20
C ILE A 20 14.11 -22.16 -13.71
N ALA A 21 15.15 -21.61 -13.11
CA ALA A 21 15.12 -21.05 -11.76
C ALA A 21 15.73 -19.66 -11.79
N LEU A 22 14.98 -18.67 -11.32
CA LEU A 22 15.38 -17.27 -11.24
C LEU A 22 15.27 -16.81 -9.79
N THR A 23 16.29 -16.09 -9.32
CA THR A 23 16.28 -15.38 -8.04
C THR A 23 16.38 -13.89 -8.34
N PHE A 24 15.49 -13.11 -7.74
CA PHE A 24 15.40 -11.68 -7.98
C PHE A 24 16.03 -10.90 -6.82
N LYS A 25 16.59 -9.74 -7.16
CA LYS A 25 16.96 -8.70 -6.21
C LYS A 25 15.76 -7.79 -5.94
N LYS A 26 15.79 -7.08 -4.80
CA LYS A 26 14.72 -6.14 -4.38
C LYS A 26 14.54 -4.96 -5.35
N ASP A 27 15.61 -4.55 -6.02
CA ASP A 27 15.61 -3.40 -6.91
C ASP A 27 15.44 -3.84 -8.39
N VAL A 28 16.41 -3.53 -9.24
CA VAL A 28 16.34 -3.77 -10.68
C VAL A 28 16.93 -5.13 -11.05
N ASN A 29 16.16 -5.90 -11.81
CA ASN A 29 16.56 -7.19 -12.37
C ASN A 29 16.59 -7.11 -13.90
N ILE A 30 17.71 -7.51 -14.52
CA ILE A 30 17.90 -7.44 -15.97
C ILE A 30 18.08 -8.86 -16.53
N LEU A 31 17.17 -9.27 -17.42
CA LEU A 31 17.23 -10.57 -18.09
C LEU A 31 17.88 -10.43 -19.47
N ILE A 32 19.08 -10.98 -19.65
CA ILE A 32 19.89 -10.87 -20.89
C ILE A 32 20.01 -12.24 -21.56
N GLY A 33 19.99 -12.27 -22.91
CA GLY A 33 20.20 -13.49 -23.69
C GLY A 33 19.93 -13.28 -25.18
N PRO A 34 20.23 -14.28 -26.03
CA PRO A 34 20.01 -14.17 -27.48
C PRO A 34 18.52 -14.09 -27.85
N ASN A 35 18.21 -13.61 -29.06
CA ASN A 35 16.84 -13.63 -29.56
C ASN A 35 16.29 -15.07 -29.62
N GLY A 36 15.02 -15.25 -29.30
CA GLY A 36 14.41 -16.58 -29.21
C GLY A 36 14.77 -17.38 -27.94
N SER A 37 15.59 -16.85 -27.02
CA SER A 37 15.98 -17.56 -25.80
C SER A 37 14.88 -17.74 -24.73
N GLY A 38 13.64 -17.31 -25.01
CA GLY A 38 12.50 -17.43 -24.10
C GLY A 38 12.30 -16.32 -23.08
N LYS A 39 13.13 -15.26 -23.09
CA LYS A 39 13.05 -14.16 -22.10
C LYS A 39 11.64 -13.62 -21.90
N THR A 40 10.97 -13.31 -23.01
CA THR A 40 9.63 -12.73 -22.98
C THR A 40 8.57 -13.76 -22.63
N THR A 41 8.75 -15.03 -23.01
CA THR A 41 7.85 -16.10 -22.59
C THR A 41 7.87 -16.28 -21.07
N ILE A 42 9.06 -16.23 -20.46
CA ILE A 42 9.23 -16.31 -19.00
C ILE A 42 8.53 -15.13 -18.31
N LEU A 43 8.79 -13.91 -18.78
CA LEU A 43 8.18 -12.70 -18.20
C LEU A 43 6.65 -12.66 -18.40
N ASN A 44 6.16 -13.09 -19.58
CA ASN A 44 4.73 -13.19 -19.86
C ASN A 44 4.05 -14.23 -18.95
N LEU A 45 4.68 -15.40 -18.76
CA LEU A 45 4.14 -16.41 -17.86
C LEU A 45 4.06 -15.89 -16.42
N LEU A 46 5.13 -15.25 -15.94
CA LEU A 46 5.15 -14.63 -14.62
C LEU A 46 4.02 -13.61 -14.46
N ASN A 47 3.85 -12.71 -15.45
CA ASN A 47 2.79 -11.72 -15.48
C ASN A 47 1.40 -12.38 -15.49
N SER A 48 1.17 -13.36 -16.35
CA SER A 48 -0.13 -14.04 -16.47
C SER A 48 -0.50 -14.81 -15.21
N ILE A 49 0.47 -15.37 -14.47
CA ILE A 49 0.20 -16.00 -13.17
C ILE A 49 -0.23 -14.94 -12.15
N LEU A 50 0.55 -13.86 -11.99
CA LEU A 50 0.29 -12.81 -11.00
C LEU A 50 -0.96 -11.97 -11.29
N SER A 51 -1.36 -11.84 -12.57
CA SER A 51 -2.59 -11.16 -12.97
C SER A 51 -3.79 -12.10 -13.14
N LEU A 52 -3.60 -13.39 -12.86
CA LEU A 52 -4.59 -14.46 -13.09
C LEU A 52 -5.18 -14.48 -14.52
N ASP A 53 -4.34 -14.23 -15.53
CA ASP A 53 -4.70 -14.36 -16.93
C ASP A 53 -4.59 -15.82 -17.38
N ILE A 54 -5.68 -16.57 -17.18
CA ILE A 54 -5.75 -18.01 -17.49
C ILE A 54 -5.43 -18.30 -18.95
N SER A 55 -5.87 -17.47 -19.90
CA SER A 55 -5.55 -17.65 -21.32
C SER A 55 -4.05 -17.53 -21.56
N GLY A 56 -3.41 -16.50 -20.97
CA GLY A 56 -1.97 -16.30 -21.03
C GLY A 56 -1.18 -17.46 -20.42
N ILE A 57 -1.65 -18.03 -19.30
CA ILE A 57 -1.05 -19.21 -18.66
C ILE A 57 -1.15 -20.42 -19.60
N LEU A 58 -2.33 -20.72 -20.12
CA LEU A 58 -2.57 -21.90 -20.98
C LEU A 58 -1.84 -21.82 -22.34
N ASN A 59 -1.52 -20.61 -22.81
CA ASN A 59 -0.77 -20.40 -24.04
C ASN A 59 0.72 -20.75 -23.92
N VAL A 60 1.24 -20.93 -22.70
CA VAL A 60 2.63 -21.34 -22.46
C VAL A 60 2.67 -22.83 -22.15
N ASN A 61 3.51 -23.58 -22.86
CA ASN A 61 3.72 -25.00 -22.57
C ASN A 61 4.73 -25.16 -21.42
N PHE A 62 4.26 -25.53 -20.23
CA PHE A 62 5.06 -25.86 -19.03
C PHE A 62 4.30 -26.90 -18.19
N GLU A 63 4.98 -27.61 -17.26
CA GLU A 63 4.29 -28.55 -16.35
C GLU A 63 4.03 -27.93 -14.98
N PHE A 64 5.00 -27.18 -14.44
CA PHE A 64 4.90 -26.57 -13.13
C PHE A 64 5.57 -25.20 -13.10
N ALA A 65 4.99 -24.26 -12.37
CA ALA A 65 5.58 -22.97 -12.08
C ALA A 65 5.36 -22.61 -10.60
N GLU A 66 6.36 -22.01 -9.96
CA GLU A 66 6.33 -21.65 -8.55
C GLU A 66 6.94 -20.26 -8.36
N ILE A 67 6.21 -19.39 -7.66
CA ILE A 67 6.61 -18.03 -7.32
C ILE A 67 6.67 -17.92 -5.81
N HIS A 68 7.83 -17.56 -5.29
CA HIS A 68 7.99 -17.20 -3.88
C HIS A 68 7.97 -15.68 -3.75
N LEU A 69 7.12 -15.20 -2.86
CA LEU A 69 6.90 -13.79 -2.58
C LEU A 69 7.30 -13.49 -1.14
N GLN A 70 7.98 -12.36 -0.93
CA GLN A 70 8.44 -11.91 0.39
C GLN A 70 7.87 -10.52 0.71
N ASP A 71 7.42 -10.31 1.95
CA ASP A 71 6.90 -9.01 2.40
C ASP A 71 8.05 -7.97 2.48
N PHE A 72 7.80 -6.77 1.97
CA PHE A 72 8.69 -5.62 2.09
C PHE A 72 8.96 -5.22 3.56
N LYS A 73 7.98 -5.39 4.46
CA LYS A 73 8.10 -4.98 5.87
C LYS A 73 8.65 -6.08 6.77
N ASN A 74 8.25 -7.33 6.54
CA ASN A 74 8.61 -8.45 7.40
C ASN A 74 9.17 -9.62 6.59
N SER A 75 10.49 -9.76 6.60
CA SER A 75 11.19 -10.80 5.84
C SER A 75 10.82 -12.24 6.22
N SER A 76 10.17 -12.47 7.37
CA SER A 76 9.68 -13.78 7.81
C SER A 76 8.35 -14.19 7.18
N VAL A 77 7.62 -13.26 6.57
CA VAL A 77 6.33 -13.55 5.92
C VAL A 77 6.59 -13.87 4.45
N LEU A 78 6.34 -15.13 4.10
CA LEU A 78 6.47 -15.65 2.75
C LEU A 78 5.11 -16.11 2.25
N ARG A 79 4.83 -15.83 0.97
CA ARG A 79 3.65 -16.31 0.26
C ARG A 79 4.13 -17.11 -0.93
N THR A 80 3.47 -18.22 -1.24
CA THR A 80 3.86 -19.08 -2.37
C THR A 80 2.68 -19.27 -3.32
N VAL A 81 2.92 -18.97 -4.60
CA VAL A 81 1.97 -19.23 -5.68
C VAL A 81 2.51 -20.38 -6.52
N LYS A 82 1.74 -21.46 -6.63
CA LYS A 82 2.08 -22.61 -7.47
C LYS A 82 1.04 -22.81 -8.55
N VAL A 83 1.51 -23.19 -9.73
CA VAL A 83 0.68 -23.46 -10.89
C VAL A 83 1.10 -24.80 -11.50
N HIS A 84 0.18 -25.75 -11.52
CA HIS A 84 0.37 -27.01 -12.22
C HIS A 84 -0.52 -27.05 -13.47
N ALA A 85 0.12 -27.17 -14.62
CA ALA A 85 -0.57 -27.32 -15.90
C ALA A 85 -0.53 -28.80 -16.30
N ALA A 86 -1.64 -29.50 -16.08
CA ALA A 86 -1.87 -30.84 -16.63
C ALA A 86 -2.85 -30.73 -17.80
N ASN A 87 -2.71 -31.57 -18.84
CA ASN A 87 -3.44 -31.50 -20.12
C ASN A 87 -4.86 -30.92 -20.09
N ARG A 88 -5.69 -31.30 -19.11
CA ARG A 88 -7.08 -30.86 -18.98
C ARG A 88 -7.39 -30.02 -17.73
N LEU A 89 -6.45 -29.93 -16.80
CA LEU A 89 -6.67 -29.34 -15.48
C LEU A 89 -5.52 -28.39 -15.15
N LEU A 90 -5.86 -27.12 -14.95
CA LEU A 90 -4.94 -26.13 -14.40
C LEU A 90 -5.20 -26.05 -12.90
N ARG A 91 -4.20 -26.34 -12.07
CA ARG A 91 -4.31 -26.18 -10.61
C ARG A 91 -3.52 -24.96 -10.19
N LEU A 92 -4.18 -24.08 -9.45
CA LEU A 92 -3.60 -22.88 -8.86
C LEU A 92 -3.64 -23.04 -7.35
N GLU A 93 -2.50 -22.93 -6.70
CA GLU A 93 -2.36 -23.01 -5.25
C GLU A 93 -1.77 -21.69 -4.76
N LEU A 94 -2.46 -21.07 -3.81
CA LEU A 94 -1.97 -19.93 -3.05
C LEU A 94 -1.90 -20.35 -1.59
N ASP A 95 -0.67 -20.57 -1.11
CA ASP A 95 -0.37 -21.08 0.23
C ASP A 95 -1.10 -22.40 0.57
N GLU A 96 -2.26 -22.34 1.23
CA GLU A 96 -3.08 -23.51 1.59
C GLU A 96 -4.38 -23.63 0.76
N GLU A 97 -4.73 -22.60 -0.01
CA GLU A 97 -5.92 -22.62 -0.87
C GLU A 97 -5.57 -23.18 -2.26
N GLU A 98 -6.26 -24.25 -2.68
CA GLU A 98 -6.11 -24.85 -4.01
C GLU A 98 -7.39 -24.70 -4.85
N ILE A 99 -7.23 -24.28 -6.10
CA ILE A 99 -8.31 -24.15 -7.08
C ILE A 99 -7.93 -24.94 -8.33
N GLY A 100 -8.75 -25.96 -8.65
CA GLY A 100 -8.68 -26.70 -9.90
C GLY A 100 -9.61 -26.12 -10.95
N ILE A 101 -9.05 -25.73 -12.09
CA ILE A 101 -9.75 -25.18 -13.24
C ILE A 101 -9.77 -26.22 -14.36
N ASP A 102 -10.97 -26.68 -14.72
CA ASP A 102 -11.17 -27.54 -15.89
C ASP A 102 -11.11 -26.70 -17.17
N THR A 103 -10.07 -26.92 -17.97
CA THR A 103 -9.82 -26.18 -19.21
C THR A 103 -10.93 -26.39 -20.25
N GLU A 104 -11.59 -27.57 -20.29
CA GLU A 104 -12.68 -27.84 -21.24
C GLU A 104 -13.93 -27.02 -20.93
N SER A 105 -14.18 -26.74 -19.65
CA SER A 105 -15.30 -25.91 -19.20
C SER A 105 -15.20 -24.46 -19.67
N ILE A 106 -13.98 -23.99 -19.91
CA ILE A 106 -13.66 -22.64 -20.39
C ILE A 106 -13.65 -22.60 -21.94
N THR A 107 -13.17 -23.66 -22.59
CA THR A 107 -13.12 -23.76 -24.06
C THR A 107 -14.47 -24.16 -24.71
N GLY A 108 -15.42 -24.66 -23.92
CA GLY A 108 -16.67 -25.25 -24.40
C GLY A 108 -17.76 -24.24 -24.78
N ARG A 109 -18.82 -24.74 -25.47
CA ARG A 109 -19.97 -23.97 -26.02
C ARG A 109 -20.65 -22.97 -25.07
N ARG A 110 -20.47 -23.10 -23.75
CA ARG A 110 -20.98 -22.14 -22.74
C ARG A 110 -20.38 -20.74 -22.90
N PHE A 111 -19.11 -20.62 -23.33
CA PHE A 111 -18.49 -19.33 -23.60
C PHE A 111 -19.11 -18.63 -24.83
N THR A 112 -19.42 -19.41 -25.88
CA THR A 112 -19.99 -18.90 -27.14
C THR A 112 -21.46 -18.50 -27.03
N GLU A 113 -22.25 -19.16 -26.16
CA GLU A 113 -23.70 -18.94 -26.08
C GLU A 113 -24.11 -17.69 -25.27
N HIS A 114 -23.33 -17.29 -24.26
CA HIS A 114 -23.70 -16.16 -23.38
C HIS A 114 -23.19 -14.78 -23.83
N HIS A 115 -22.24 -14.72 -24.76
CA HIS A 115 -21.48 -13.50 -25.04
C HIS A 115 -21.43 -13.11 -26.53
N GLY A 116 -22.28 -13.71 -27.38
CA GLY A 116 -22.48 -13.27 -28.76
C GLY A 116 -21.26 -13.41 -29.67
N TRP A 117 -20.36 -14.37 -29.40
CA TRP A 117 -19.14 -14.59 -30.15
C TRP A 117 -19.44 -15.33 -31.46
N LEU A 118 -19.41 -14.59 -32.57
CA LEU A 118 -19.26 -15.14 -33.91
C LEU A 118 -17.79 -15.48 -34.16
N GLU A 119 -17.40 -16.71 -33.83
CA GLU A 119 -16.54 -17.55 -34.65
C GLU A 119 -16.82 -19.01 -34.25
N LYS A 120 -17.28 -19.83 -35.21
CA LYS A 120 -17.50 -21.26 -34.99
C LYS A 120 -16.14 -21.93 -34.77
N GLY A 121 -15.67 -22.03 -33.53
CA GLY A 121 -14.43 -22.72 -33.19
C GLY A 121 -14.25 -22.94 -31.69
N ASN A 122 -13.60 -24.05 -31.31
CA ASN A 122 -13.22 -24.38 -29.93
C ASN A 122 -12.00 -23.58 -29.43
N THR A 123 -11.76 -22.37 -29.95
CA THR A 123 -10.54 -21.61 -29.67
C THR A 123 -10.75 -20.70 -28.46
N LEU A 124 -9.88 -20.85 -27.45
CA LEU A 124 -9.82 -19.93 -26.30
C LEU A 124 -9.59 -18.49 -26.80
N PRO A 125 -10.29 -17.50 -26.24
CA PRO A 125 -9.92 -16.11 -26.45
C PRO A 125 -8.53 -15.86 -25.88
N GLU A 126 -7.80 -14.94 -26.50
CA GLU A 126 -6.41 -14.62 -26.14
C GLU A 126 -6.28 -14.05 -24.72
N ARG A 127 -7.34 -13.39 -24.22
CA ARG A 127 -7.52 -13.00 -22.82
C ARG A 127 -8.99 -13.21 -22.41
N LEU A 128 -9.24 -13.80 -21.24
CA LEU A 128 -10.59 -13.92 -20.70
C LEU A 128 -11.02 -12.60 -20.04
N PRO A 129 -12.29 -12.17 -20.21
CA PRO A 129 -12.79 -11.00 -19.51
C PRO A 129 -12.67 -11.17 -17.99
N GLU A 130 -12.15 -10.15 -17.31
CA GLU A 130 -11.95 -10.16 -15.85
C GLU A 130 -13.23 -10.54 -15.09
N ARG A 131 -14.38 -9.97 -15.50
CA ARG A 131 -15.69 -10.28 -14.90
C ARG A 131 -16.08 -11.75 -15.00
N PHE A 132 -15.64 -12.43 -16.07
CA PHE A 132 -15.90 -13.86 -16.25
C PHE A 132 -14.99 -14.69 -15.35
N VAL A 133 -13.70 -14.35 -15.29
CA VAL A 133 -12.74 -15.02 -14.40
C VAL A 133 -13.19 -14.92 -12.95
N ARG A 134 -13.51 -13.70 -12.48
CA ARG A 134 -13.96 -13.41 -11.10
C ARG A 134 -15.26 -14.10 -10.69
N ARG A 135 -16.18 -14.38 -11.63
CA ARG A 135 -17.52 -14.91 -11.31
C ARG A 135 -17.69 -16.39 -11.60
N THR A 136 -16.96 -16.91 -12.58
CA THR A 136 -17.26 -18.21 -13.19
C THR A 136 -16.09 -19.18 -13.09
N VAL A 137 -14.85 -18.68 -13.04
CA VAL A 137 -13.67 -19.56 -13.04
C VAL A 137 -13.02 -19.67 -11.66
N VAL A 138 -12.93 -18.57 -10.95
CA VAL A 138 -12.24 -18.47 -9.66
C VAL A 138 -13.12 -17.74 -8.65
N SER A 139 -12.97 -18.02 -7.35
CA SER A 139 -13.69 -17.28 -6.31
C SER A 139 -13.24 -15.81 -6.28
N GLU A 140 -14.15 -14.86 -6.04
CA GLU A 140 -13.80 -13.43 -5.96
C GLU A 140 -12.71 -13.19 -4.91
N LYS A 141 -12.79 -13.89 -3.77
CA LYS A 141 -11.79 -13.80 -2.70
C LYS A 141 -10.40 -14.18 -3.18
N PHE A 142 -10.25 -15.31 -3.87
CA PHE A 142 -8.95 -15.77 -4.35
C PHE A 142 -8.41 -14.85 -5.44
N TYR A 143 -9.28 -14.37 -6.34
CA TYR A 143 -8.87 -13.40 -7.38
C TYR A 143 -8.29 -12.13 -6.73
N ASP A 144 -9.04 -11.53 -5.81
CA ASP A 144 -8.62 -10.31 -5.13
C ASP A 144 -7.38 -10.57 -4.27
N GLU A 145 -7.29 -11.70 -3.60
CA GLU A 145 -6.12 -12.05 -2.79
C GLU A 145 -4.87 -12.12 -3.67
N LEU A 146 -4.87 -12.92 -4.73
CA LEU A 146 -3.69 -13.11 -5.58
C LEU A 146 -3.27 -11.82 -6.29
N THR A 147 -4.23 -11.08 -6.86
CA THR A 147 -3.93 -9.87 -7.64
C THR A 147 -3.50 -8.68 -6.79
N THR A 148 -3.80 -8.68 -5.48
CA THR A 148 -3.39 -7.62 -4.54
C THR A 148 -2.07 -7.92 -3.81
N LEU A 149 -1.47 -9.09 -3.99
CA LEU A 149 -0.19 -9.45 -3.36
C LEU A 149 0.97 -8.61 -3.88
N VAL A 150 1.03 -8.43 -5.19
CA VAL A 150 2.13 -7.75 -5.89
C VAL A 150 1.55 -6.58 -6.68
N PRO A 151 2.02 -5.34 -6.46
CA PRO A 151 1.66 -4.19 -7.29
C PRO A 151 2.32 -4.34 -8.67
N LEU A 152 1.65 -5.07 -9.56
CA LEU A 152 2.17 -5.45 -10.86
C LEU A 152 1.86 -4.35 -11.89
N VAL A 153 2.91 -3.82 -12.50
CA VAL A 153 2.81 -2.93 -13.66
C VAL A 153 3.58 -3.56 -14.80
N TRP A 154 2.89 -3.86 -15.90
CA TRP A 154 3.48 -4.46 -17.09
C TRP A 154 3.65 -3.42 -18.20
N LEU A 155 4.90 -3.12 -18.56
CA LEU A 155 5.26 -2.12 -19.58
C LEU A 155 5.98 -2.76 -20.77
N PRO A 156 5.26 -3.21 -21.80
CA PRO A 156 5.89 -3.75 -22.99
C PRO A 156 6.47 -2.63 -23.85
N VAL A 157 7.80 -2.53 -23.91
CA VAL A 157 8.46 -1.66 -24.88
C VAL A 157 8.41 -2.33 -26.25
N SER A 158 7.64 -1.74 -27.17
CA SER A 158 7.57 -2.03 -28.62
C SER A 158 7.12 -3.43 -29.07
N ARG A 159 6.53 -4.26 -28.21
CA ARG A 159 5.78 -5.46 -28.65
C ARG A 159 4.31 -5.29 -28.40
N ARG A 160 3.54 -5.36 -29.49
CA ARG A 160 2.08 -5.47 -29.48
C ARG A 160 1.70 -6.58 -28.51
N LEU A 161 1.08 -6.23 -27.39
CA LEU A 161 0.18 -7.18 -26.76
C LEU A 161 -1.02 -7.29 -27.71
N PRO A 162 -1.37 -8.51 -28.14
CA PRO A 162 -2.57 -8.69 -28.93
C PRO A 162 -3.78 -8.41 -28.04
N VAL A 163 -4.30 -7.20 -28.19
CA VAL A 163 -5.56 -6.75 -27.60
C VAL A 163 -6.68 -7.59 -28.22
N THR A 164 -7.61 -8.06 -27.40
CA THR A 164 -8.72 -8.88 -27.94
C THR A 164 -9.60 -8.01 -28.84
N LYS A 165 -10.16 -8.56 -29.94
CA LYS A 165 -11.12 -7.84 -30.82
C LYS A 165 -12.33 -7.23 -30.08
N TYR A 166 -12.55 -7.61 -28.82
CA TYR A 166 -13.57 -7.02 -27.96
C TYR A 166 -13.14 -5.65 -27.45
N GLU A 167 -11.90 -5.50 -26.96
CA GLU A 167 -11.32 -4.20 -26.58
C GLU A 167 -11.23 -3.27 -27.80
N GLU A 168 -10.87 -3.78 -29.00
CA GLU A 168 -10.92 -3.01 -30.26
C GLU A 168 -12.33 -2.45 -30.58
N LYS A 169 -13.42 -3.14 -30.20
CA LYS A 169 -14.80 -2.69 -30.48
C LYS A 169 -15.33 -1.65 -29.51
N TRP A 170 -14.87 -1.66 -28.25
CA TRP A 170 -15.18 -0.58 -27.30
C TRP A 170 -14.37 0.68 -27.59
N HIS A 171 -13.20 0.55 -28.22
CA HIS A 171 -12.45 1.67 -28.80
C HIS A 171 -12.98 2.04 -30.20
N THR A 172 -14.27 2.41 -30.27
CA THR A 172 -14.77 3.07 -31.47
C THR A 172 -14.20 4.48 -31.55
N ARG A 173 -13.27 4.64 -32.50
CA ARG A 173 -12.59 5.85 -32.97
C ARG A 173 -11.31 6.16 -32.19
N THR A 174 -10.21 6.16 -32.96
CA THR A 174 -8.84 6.54 -32.59
C THR A 174 -8.11 5.46 -31.78
N GLU A 175 -7.50 4.52 -32.49
CA GLU A 175 -6.34 3.81 -31.96
C GLU A 175 -5.12 4.75 -31.93
N PRO A 176 -4.19 4.55 -30.99
CA PRO A 176 -3.22 3.48 -31.16
C PRO A 176 -3.29 2.43 -30.03
N LEU A 177 -3.18 1.16 -30.43
CA LEU A 177 -2.27 0.14 -29.86
C LEU A 177 -1.65 0.57 -28.51
N GLU A 178 -1.78 -0.25 -27.45
CA GLU A 178 -1.08 -0.09 -26.17
C GLU A 178 0.40 0.32 -26.39
N SER A 179 0.61 1.63 -26.44
CA SER A 179 1.90 2.24 -26.59
C SER A 179 2.41 2.46 -25.18
N VAL A 180 3.73 2.48 -25.05
CA VAL A 180 4.36 2.84 -23.78
C VAL A 180 3.75 4.15 -23.25
N ASP A 181 3.40 5.07 -24.15
CA ASP A 181 2.80 6.36 -23.80
C ASP A 181 1.44 6.23 -23.11
N LEU A 182 0.54 5.36 -23.60
CA LEU A 182 -0.77 5.15 -22.98
C LEU A 182 -0.63 4.52 -21.58
N ARG A 183 0.25 3.53 -21.43
CA ARG A 183 0.52 2.93 -20.12
C ARG A 183 1.21 3.89 -19.15
N LEU A 184 2.05 4.78 -19.66
CA LEU A 184 2.64 5.85 -18.86
C LEU A 184 1.58 6.86 -18.42
N GLU A 185 0.63 7.19 -19.28
CA GLU A 185 -0.49 8.08 -18.95
C GLU A 185 -1.39 7.48 -17.86
N GLU A 186 -1.80 6.21 -18.00
CA GLU A 186 -2.54 5.49 -16.97
C GLU A 186 -1.79 5.49 -15.62
N LEU A 187 -0.48 5.21 -15.66
CA LEU A 187 0.34 5.19 -14.45
C LEU A 187 0.41 6.57 -13.79
N LEU A 188 0.51 7.64 -14.58
CA LEU A 188 0.48 9.02 -14.08
C LEU A 188 -0.88 9.37 -13.47
N GLU A 189 -1.98 8.92 -14.06
CA GLU A 189 -3.31 9.07 -13.48
C GLU A 189 -3.44 8.35 -12.14
N ASP A 190 -2.94 7.11 -12.05
CA ASP A 190 -2.97 6.32 -10.83
C ASP A 190 -2.12 6.94 -9.71
N ILE A 191 -0.93 7.44 -10.03
CA ILE A 191 -0.10 8.20 -9.07
C ILE A 191 -0.85 9.46 -8.61
N SER A 192 -1.48 10.18 -9.52
CA SER A 192 -2.24 11.40 -9.19
C SER A 192 -3.42 11.09 -8.28
N ARG A 193 -4.14 9.99 -8.54
CA ARG A 193 -5.22 9.50 -7.68
C ARG A 193 -4.71 9.12 -6.29
N TYR A 194 -3.59 8.40 -6.23
CA TYR A 194 -2.95 8.03 -4.96
C TYR A 194 -2.56 9.25 -4.14
N HIS A 195 -1.94 10.26 -4.78
CA HIS A 195 -1.60 11.53 -4.13
C HIS A 195 -2.84 12.26 -3.60
N SER A 196 -3.95 12.26 -4.34
CA SER A 196 -5.21 12.83 -3.87
C SER A 196 -5.76 12.11 -2.64
N ILE A 197 -5.64 10.78 -2.58
CA ILE A 197 -6.07 10.00 -1.41
C ILE A 197 -5.20 10.33 -0.20
N LEU A 198 -3.88 10.40 -0.37
CA LEU A 198 -2.95 10.78 0.69
C LEU A 198 -3.27 12.18 1.24
N ASN A 199 -3.51 13.16 0.37
CA ASN A 199 -3.88 14.51 0.79
C ASN A 199 -5.22 14.55 1.54
N ALA A 200 -6.19 13.73 1.12
CA ALA A 200 -7.47 13.64 1.84
C ALA A 200 -7.27 13.06 3.25
N GLN A 201 -6.47 12.00 3.39
CA GLN A 201 -6.14 11.41 4.70
C GLN A 201 -5.38 12.38 5.60
N LEU A 202 -4.43 13.11 5.03
CA LEU A 202 -3.62 14.09 5.74
C LEU A 202 -4.49 15.29 6.19
N SER A 203 -5.40 15.76 5.35
CA SER A 203 -6.38 16.79 5.73
C SER A 203 -7.34 16.32 6.83
N GLU A 204 -7.76 15.06 6.84
CA GLU A 204 -8.59 14.51 7.91
C GLU A 204 -7.84 14.49 9.24
N ARG A 205 -6.58 14.04 9.23
CA ARG A 205 -5.68 14.07 10.40
C ARG A 205 -5.47 15.48 10.94
N TYR A 206 -5.26 16.47 10.07
CA TYR A 206 -5.15 17.87 10.51
C TYR A 206 -6.44 18.38 11.13
N ARG A 207 -7.61 18.01 10.59
CA ARG A 207 -8.88 18.43 11.19
C ARG A 207 -9.09 17.83 12.58
N GLU A 208 -8.65 16.59 12.79
CA GLU A 208 -8.64 15.97 14.12
C GLU A 208 -7.67 16.69 15.07
N PHE A 209 -6.45 16.99 14.61
CA PHE A 209 -5.46 17.76 15.37
C PHE A 209 -5.99 19.15 15.75
N GLU A 210 -6.53 19.90 14.80
CA GLU A 210 -7.13 21.22 15.03
C GLU A 210 -8.26 21.15 16.05
N HIS A 211 -9.15 20.15 15.92
CA HIS A 211 -10.23 19.94 16.89
C HIS A 211 -9.67 19.66 18.30
N GLN A 212 -8.60 18.87 18.42
CA GLN A 212 -7.97 18.61 19.71
C GLN A 212 -7.34 19.88 20.30
N VAL A 213 -6.53 20.61 19.52
CA VAL A 213 -5.90 21.87 19.97
C VAL A 213 -6.96 22.89 20.39
N LEU A 214 -8.03 23.07 19.62
CA LEU A 214 -9.12 23.97 19.99
C LEU A 214 -9.87 23.49 21.24
N SER A 215 -10.06 22.19 21.41
CA SER A 215 -10.68 21.63 22.62
C SER A 215 -9.83 21.84 23.87
N MET A 216 -8.50 21.92 23.73
CA MET A 216 -7.58 22.25 24.81
C MET A 216 -7.68 23.69 25.29
N ILE A 217 -8.32 24.60 24.54
CA ILE A 217 -8.60 25.97 25.01
C ILE A 217 -9.72 25.93 26.06
N LEU A 218 -10.67 25.00 25.92
CA LEU A 218 -11.82 24.87 26.80
C LEU A 218 -11.41 24.25 28.14
N TYR A 219 -12.23 24.52 29.17
CA TYR A 219 -12.01 23.96 30.50
C TYR A 219 -12.11 22.44 30.49
N SER A 220 -11.09 21.77 31.03
CA SER A 220 -11.05 20.30 31.17
C SER A 220 -10.78 19.93 32.63
N LYS A 221 -11.58 18.98 33.15
CA LYS A 221 -11.41 18.52 34.54
C LYS A 221 -10.05 17.84 34.77
N GLU A 222 -9.44 17.31 33.71
CA GLU A 222 -8.19 16.57 33.74
C GLU A 222 -6.98 17.50 33.84
N HIS A 223 -6.98 18.60 33.09
CA HIS A 223 -5.84 19.52 33.03
C HIS A 223 -5.99 20.77 33.92
N ASP A 224 -7.20 21.12 34.37
CA ASP A 224 -7.44 22.37 35.14
C ASP A 224 -7.72 22.17 36.63
N GLN A 225 -7.92 20.92 37.09
CA GLN A 225 -8.09 20.65 38.51
C GLN A 225 -6.73 20.47 39.20
N LEU A 226 -6.41 21.36 40.14
CA LEU A 226 -5.21 21.32 40.98
C LEU A 226 -4.95 19.96 41.64
N LYS A 227 -5.99 19.18 41.99
CA LYS A 227 -5.85 17.81 42.53
C LYS A 227 -5.43 16.77 41.48
N SER A 228 -5.84 16.95 40.23
CA SER A 228 -5.49 16.09 39.09
C SER A 228 -4.06 16.40 38.60
N ILE A 229 -3.74 17.69 38.48
CA ILE A 229 -2.43 18.24 38.17
C ILE A 229 -1.36 17.72 39.16
N ARG A 230 -1.69 17.65 40.45
CA ARG A 230 -0.80 17.11 41.50
C ARG A 230 -0.45 15.63 41.33
N ASN A 231 -1.10 14.89 40.45
CA ASN A 231 -0.76 13.50 40.14
C ASN A 231 -0.09 13.35 38.76
N SER A 232 -0.30 14.29 37.82
CA SER A 232 0.23 14.22 36.45
C SER A 232 1.53 15.01 36.23
N VAL A 233 1.74 16.12 36.96
CA VAL A 233 2.94 16.97 36.83
C VAL A 233 4.20 16.31 37.42
N PHE A 234 4.05 15.34 38.33
CA PHE A 234 5.18 14.72 39.04
C PHE A 234 6.06 13.76 38.23
N HIS A 235 5.75 13.47 36.96
CA HIS A 235 6.43 12.39 36.23
C HIS A 235 7.33 12.78 35.06
N SER A 236 7.29 14.01 34.53
CA SER A 236 8.38 14.52 33.69
C SER A 236 8.21 16.01 33.39
N LEU A 237 9.31 16.71 33.19
CA LEU A 237 9.31 18.01 32.52
C LEU A 237 9.03 17.83 31.03
N PRO A 238 8.38 18.80 30.36
CA PRO A 238 8.48 18.89 28.91
C PRO A 238 9.95 18.99 28.53
N THR A 239 10.45 17.99 27.82
CA THR A 239 11.87 17.89 27.45
C THR A 239 12.14 18.77 26.23
N GLU A 240 13.39 19.17 25.98
CA GLU A 240 13.79 19.82 24.71
C GLU A 240 13.31 19.00 23.48
N VAL A 241 13.25 17.67 23.59
CA VAL A 241 12.68 16.79 22.54
C VAL A 241 11.19 17.04 22.32
N GLU A 242 10.42 17.30 23.37
CA GLU A 242 8.98 17.61 23.27
C GLU A 242 8.75 19.00 22.68
N LYS A 243 9.71 19.92 22.87
CA LYS A 243 9.71 21.24 22.23
C LYS A 243 9.98 21.12 20.73
N ASP A 244 10.98 20.34 20.33
CA ASP A 244 11.28 20.08 18.92
C ASP A 244 10.09 19.43 18.21
N GLN A 245 9.45 18.43 18.83
CA GLN A 245 8.22 17.81 18.31
C GLN A 245 7.08 18.81 18.12
N LEU A 246 6.95 19.77 19.03
CA LEU A 246 5.94 20.81 18.91
C LEU A 246 6.30 21.80 17.79
N LEU A 247 7.57 22.14 17.61
CA LEU A 247 8.01 22.97 16.49
C LEU A 247 7.74 22.27 15.14
N ASP A 248 8.08 20.99 15.02
CA ASP A 248 7.82 20.17 13.83
C ASP A 248 6.32 20.12 13.53
N ALA A 249 5.48 19.90 14.54
CA ALA A 249 4.02 19.86 14.36
C ALA A 249 3.42 21.19 13.91
N PHE A 250 3.95 22.31 14.41
CA PHE A 250 3.53 23.66 13.99
C PHE A 250 4.07 24.03 12.60
N GLU A 251 5.24 23.51 12.21
CA GLU A 251 5.79 23.64 10.86
C GLU A 251 4.95 22.85 9.84
N ASP A 252 4.67 21.59 10.14
CA ASP A 252 3.84 20.72 9.32
C ASP A 252 2.42 21.28 9.15
N ALA A 253 1.87 21.92 10.18
CA ALA A 253 0.56 22.57 10.11
C ALA A 253 0.60 23.94 9.39
N GLY A 254 1.78 24.45 9.01
CA GLY A 254 1.96 25.71 8.31
C GLY A 254 1.76 26.96 9.18
N PHE A 255 1.89 26.84 10.51
CA PHE A 255 1.73 27.93 11.47
C PHE A 255 3.06 28.41 12.09
N LEU A 256 4.19 27.87 11.66
CA LEU A 256 5.51 28.25 12.18
C LEU A 256 6.05 29.51 11.51
N ASP A 257 5.87 30.66 12.17
CA ASP A 257 6.55 31.91 11.87
C ASP A 257 7.63 32.21 12.94
N GLU A 258 8.60 33.10 12.65
CA GLU A 258 9.60 33.57 13.64
C GLU A 258 8.94 34.07 14.94
N VAL A 259 7.75 34.66 14.84
CA VAL A 259 6.94 35.12 15.97
C VAL A 259 6.40 33.95 16.79
N MET A 260 5.98 32.87 16.13
CA MET A 260 5.43 31.69 16.81
C MET A 260 6.53 30.87 17.49
N GLN A 261 7.70 30.78 16.87
CA GLN A 261 8.88 30.15 17.45
C GLN A 261 9.31 30.87 18.74
N SER A 262 9.39 32.20 18.72
CA SER A 262 9.66 33.00 19.93
C SER A 262 8.61 32.79 21.02
N ARG A 263 7.32 32.64 20.65
CA ARG A 263 6.25 32.37 21.63
C ARG A 263 6.35 30.99 22.26
N ILE A 264 6.77 29.98 21.48
CA ILE A 264 7.00 28.64 22.00
C ILE A 264 8.20 28.67 22.95
N ASP A 265 9.28 29.38 22.61
CA ASP A 265 10.43 29.56 23.50
C ASP A 265 10.03 30.23 24.82
N ASP A 266 9.27 31.33 24.76
CA ASP A 266 8.76 32.05 25.94
C ASP A 266 7.85 31.15 26.80
N HIS A 267 7.01 30.34 26.15
CA HIS A 267 6.12 29.39 26.81
C HIS A 267 6.92 28.34 27.59
N PHE A 268 7.89 27.68 26.96
CA PHE A 268 8.74 26.69 27.63
C PHE A 268 9.57 27.32 28.75
N ALA A 269 10.05 28.56 28.59
CA ALA A 269 10.71 29.30 29.66
C ALA A 269 9.77 29.52 30.87
N ALA A 270 8.53 29.96 30.63
CA ALA A 270 7.53 30.13 31.69
C ALA A 270 7.18 28.81 32.40
N LEU A 271 7.11 27.69 31.68
CA LEU A 271 6.88 26.37 32.27
C LEU A 271 8.01 25.98 33.24
N THR A 272 9.27 26.27 32.91
CA THR A 272 10.40 25.97 33.81
C THR A 272 10.38 26.81 35.09
N VAL A 273 9.93 28.07 35.03
CA VAL A 273 9.81 28.94 36.21
C VAL A 273 8.68 28.48 37.12
N ALA A 274 7.50 28.22 36.54
CA ALA A 274 6.32 27.78 37.28
C ALA A 274 6.54 26.45 38.02
N GLU A 275 7.30 25.54 37.42
CA GLU A 275 7.66 24.28 38.07
C GLU A 275 8.63 24.47 39.24
N GLN A 276 9.65 25.33 39.11
CA GLN A 276 10.58 25.64 40.22
C GLN A 276 9.83 26.21 41.44
N VAL A 277 8.81 27.04 41.19
CA VAL A 277 7.93 27.58 42.22
C VAL A 277 7.10 26.46 42.85
N PHE A 278 6.54 25.55 42.06
CA PHE A 278 5.74 24.43 42.56
C PHE A 278 6.54 23.41 43.40
N VAL A 279 7.77 23.07 42.98
CA VAL A 279 8.68 22.19 43.75
C VAL A 279 9.02 22.82 45.11
N ARG A 280 9.30 24.13 45.15
CA ARG A 280 9.64 24.85 46.38
C ARG A 280 8.46 25.00 47.34
N ILE A 281 7.23 25.14 46.81
CA ILE A 281 5.98 25.10 47.59
C ILE A 281 5.78 23.72 48.22
N HIS A 282 6.12 22.64 47.51
CA HIS A 282 6.01 21.27 48.03
C HIS A 282 7.01 20.96 49.16
N GLU A 283 8.20 21.58 49.13
CA GLU A 283 9.21 21.48 50.19
C GLU A 283 8.87 22.28 51.47
N GLY A 284 7.71 22.96 51.52
CA GLY A 284 7.26 23.71 52.68
C GLY A 284 8.04 24.99 52.96
N LYS A 285 8.75 25.52 51.95
CA LYS A 285 9.44 26.82 52.05
C LYS A 285 8.46 27.94 51.72
N ASP A 286 8.21 28.78 52.71
CA ASP A 286 7.29 29.92 52.61
C ASP A 286 7.93 31.02 51.73
N ILE A 287 7.43 31.18 50.51
CA ILE A 287 7.86 32.20 49.55
C ILE A 287 6.60 32.75 48.89
N PRO A 288 6.51 34.06 48.60
CA PRO A 288 5.42 34.62 47.81
C PRO A 288 5.47 34.01 46.41
N ALA A 289 4.62 33.03 46.15
CA ALA A 289 4.30 32.64 44.78
C ALA A 289 3.57 33.82 44.14
N GLU A 290 4.09 34.34 43.02
CA GLU A 290 3.32 35.29 42.25
C GLU A 290 2.10 34.57 41.69
N PHE A 291 0.93 35.22 41.71
CA PHE A 291 -0.32 34.59 41.26
C PHE A 291 -0.20 34.06 39.81
N GLU A 292 0.66 34.68 39.00
CA GLU A 292 0.93 34.36 37.61
C GLU A 292 1.57 32.97 37.44
N ASP A 293 2.49 32.57 38.31
CA ASP A 293 3.18 31.27 38.24
C ASP A 293 2.22 30.09 38.42
N ILE A 294 1.14 30.29 39.20
CA ILE A 294 0.13 29.27 39.48
C ILE A 294 -0.77 29.03 38.24
N PHE A 295 -1.00 30.04 37.41
CA PHE A 295 -1.81 29.93 36.19
C PHE A 295 -1.10 29.17 35.06
N VAL A 296 0.22 29.07 35.11
CA VAL A 296 1.02 28.37 34.10
C VAL A 296 0.98 26.85 34.30
N ILE A 297 0.69 26.37 35.51
CA ILE A 297 0.73 24.94 35.85
C ILE A 297 -0.26 24.09 35.02
N PRO A 298 -1.54 24.49 34.82
CA PRO A 298 -2.44 23.79 33.90
C PRO A 298 -1.93 23.69 32.46
N LEU A 299 -1.13 24.67 32.01
CA LEU A 299 -0.58 24.71 30.67
C LEU A 299 0.47 23.61 30.43
N ILE A 300 1.20 23.17 31.47
CA ILE A 300 2.15 22.05 31.37
C ILE A 300 1.42 20.78 30.92
N GLY A 301 0.28 20.48 31.57
CA GLY A 301 -0.53 19.31 31.24
C GLY A 301 -1.10 19.36 29.82
N ARG A 302 -1.54 20.55 29.38
CA ARG A 302 -2.05 20.77 28.02
C ARG A 302 -0.96 20.64 26.97
N THR A 303 0.23 21.19 27.23
CA THR A 303 1.38 21.15 26.30
C THR A 303 1.79 19.71 26.03
N LYS A 304 1.91 18.89 27.08
CA LYS A 304 2.19 17.46 26.93
C LYS A 304 1.12 16.69 26.17
N ALA A 305 -0.15 17.02 26.38
CA ALA A 305 -1.24 16.38 25.66
C ALA A 305 -1.20 16.71 24.16
N VAL A 306 -0.82 17.94 23.81
CA VAL A 306 -0.59 18.36 22.42
C VAL A 306 0.60 17.62 21.81
N VAL A 307 1.73 17.55 22.51
CA VAL A 307 2.93 16.83 22.04
C VAL A 307 2.67 15.33 21.87
N ALA A 308 1.87 14.71 22.74
CA ALA A 308 1.54 13.29 22.63
C ALA A 308 0.67 12.96 21.41
N TYR A 309 0.05 13.97 20.79
CA TYR A 309 -0.83 13.81 19.63
C TYR A 309 -0.21 14.30 18.32
N ALA A 310 0.82 15.14 18.41
CA ALA A 310 1.73 15.48 17.32
C ALA A 310 2.56 14.26 16.88
#